data_AF-A0A3C0YQA3-F1
#
_entry.id   AF-A0A3C0YQA3-F1
#
_cell.length_a   1.000
_cell.length_b   1.000
_cell.length_c   1.000
_cell.angle_alpha   90.00
_cell.angle_beta   90.00
_cell.angle_gamma   90.00
#
_symmetry.space_group_name_H-M   'P 1'
#
loop_
_entity.id
_entity.type
_entity.pdbx_description
1 polymer ?
#
loop_
_entity_poly.entity_id
_entity_poly.type
_entity_poly.pdbx_seq_one_letter_code
_entity_poly.pdbx_strand_id
1 'polypeptide(L)'
;MIEVIGYISMVMAVAGVIFNNYKMRVCFKIWIVSNALSLILHVSIGVWSMAARDFIFLVLAIHGIYKWRTIHHEDTKDYEDLKYKI
;
A
#
# COMPACT_ATOMS: atom_id res chain seq x y z
N MET A 1 -26.74 -10.06 -0.62
CA MET A 1 -26.14 -8.71 -0.46
C MET A 1 -24.73 -8.74 0.12
N ILE A 2 -24.46 -9.47 1.21
CA ILE A 2 -23.12 -9.53 1.83
C ILE A 2 -22.05 -10.10 0.88
N GLU A 3 -22.38 -11.09 0.06
CA GLU A 3 -21.42 -11.67 -0.90
C GLU A 3 -20.96 -10.69 -1.98
N VAL A 4 -21.86 -9.86 -2.50
CA VAL A 4 -21.52 -8.86 -3.53
C VAL A 4 -20.54 -7.83 -2.95
N ILE A 5 -20.77 -7.41 -1.70
CA ILE A 5 -19.86 -6.52 -0.97
C ILE A 5 -18.50 -7.21 -0.75
N GLY A 6 -18.51 -8.53 -0.50
CA GLY A 6 -17.30 -9.35 -0.40
C GLY A 6 -16.49 -9.39 -1.70
N TYR A 7 -17.13 -9.63 -2.85
CA TYR A 7 -16.47 -9.66 -4.15
C TYR A 7 -15.90 -8.29 -4.55
N ILE A 8 -16.62 -7.20 -4.30
CA ILE A 8 -16.13 -5.84 -4.56
C ILE A 8 -14.90 -5.54 -3.69
N SER A 9 -14.95 -5.97 -2.41
CA SER A 9 -13.83 -5.81 -1.47
C SER A 9 -12.60 -6.65 -1.84
N MET A 10 -12.82 -7.80 -2.48
CA MET A 10 -11.79 -8.68 -3.02
C MET A 10 -11.11 -8.05 -4.25
N VAL A 11 -11.89 -7.57 -5.21
CA VAL A 11 -11.38 -6.93 -6.43
C VAL A 11 -10.56 -5.68 -6.09
N MET A 12 -11.03 -4.86 -5.14
CA MET A 12 -10.24 -3.72 -4.64
C MET A 12 -8.94 -4.15 -3.94
N ALA A 13 -8.95 -5.26 -3.20
CA ALA A 13 -7.73 -5.80 -2.59
C ALA A 13 -6.70 -6.17 -3.65
N VAL A 14 -7.14 -6.92 -4.67
CA VAL A 14 -6.28 -7.39 -5.77
C VAL A 14 -5.74 -6.21 -6.58
N ALA A 15 -6.57 -5.23 -6.91
CA ALA A 15 -6.12 -4.02 -7.61
C ALA A 15 -5.08 -3.24 -6.79
N GLY A 16 -5.28 -3.12 -5.48
CA GLY A 16 -4.29 -2.50 -4.58
C GLY A 16 -2.95 -3.23 -4.58
N VAL A 17 -2.94 -4.56 -4.61
CA VAL A 17 -1.72 -5.37 -4.73
C VAL A 17 -1.04 -5.18 -6.08
N ILE A 18 -1.81 -5.10 -7.18
CA ILE A 18 -1.27 -4.84 -8.52
C ILE A 18 -0.62 -3.46 -8.59
N PHE A 19 -1.27 -2.40 -8.10
CA PHE A 19 -0.69 -1.06 -8.06
C PHE A 19 0.53 -0.96 -7.14
N ASN A 20 0.54 -1.70 -6.01
CA ASN A 20 1.71 -1.83 -5.14
C ASN A 20 2.89 -2.49 -5.88
N ASN A 21 2.61 -3.43 -6.80
CA ASN A 21 3.62 -4.07 -7.65
C ASN A 21 4.21 -3.13 -8.71
N TYR A 22 3.49 -2.08 -9.13
CA TYR A 22 4.00 -1.06 -10.06
C TYR A 22 4.93 -0.01 -9.44
N LYS A 23 5.27 -0.12 -8.14
CA LYS A 23 6.43 0.58 -7.54
C LYS A 23 6.39 2.13 -7.65
N MET A 24 5.22 2.75 -7.80
CA MET A 24 5.10 4.21 -7.89
C MET A 24 4.95 4.86 -6.50
N ARG A 25 5.82 5.83 -6.15
CA ARG A 25 5.80 6.53 -4.84
C ARG A 25 4.48 7.24 -4.53
N VAL A 26 3.73 7.63 -5.56
CA VAL A 26 2.41 8.27 -5.42
C VAL A 26 1.36 7.28 -4.90
N CYS A 27 1.53 5.98 -5.19
CA CYS A 27 0.64 4.92 -4.72
C CYS A 27 0.54 4.91 -3.20
N PHE A 28 1.68 4.98 -2.48
CA PHE A 28 1.68 4.99 -1.02
C PHE A 28 0.97 6.19 -0.42
N LYS A 29 1.09 7.38 -1.03
CA LYS A 29 0.39 8.58 -0.56
C LYS A 29 -1.13 8.45 -0.73
N ILE A 30 -1.57 7.96 -1.89
CA ILE A 30 -2.99 7.72 -2.16
C ILE A 30 -3.53 6.65 -1.21
N TRP A 31 -2.78 5.58 -0.97
CA TRP A 31 -3.16 4.50 -0.07
C TRP A 31 -3.30 4.96 1.38
N ILE A 32 -2.39 5.80 1.88
CA ILE A 32 -2.52 6.34 3.25
C ILE A 32 -3.82 7.13 3.38
N VAL A 33 -4.08 8.03 2.44
CA VAL A 33 -5.29 8.89 2.49
C VAL A 33 -6.56 8.07 2.35
N SER A 34 -6.62 7.13 1.41
CA SER A 34 -7.81 6.32 1.19
C SER A 34 -8.09 5.36 2.35
N ASN A 35 -7.07 4.65 2.86
CA ASN A 35 -7.26 3.73 3.99
C ASN A 35 -7.56 4.49 5.29
N ALA A 36 -7.04 5.70 5.49
CA ALA A 36 -7.39 6.53 6.65
C ALA A 36 -8.86 6.96 6.65
N LEU A 37 -9.37 7.40 5.49
CA LEU A 37 -10.79 7.76 5.34
C LEU A 37 -11.71 6.55 5.52
N SER A 38 -11.37 5.42 4.91
CA SER A 38 -12.12 4.17 5.06
C SER A 38 -12.13 3.66 6.50
N LEU A 39 -11.00 3.75 7.21
CA LEU A 39 -10.90 3.37 8.61
C LEU A 39 -11.87 4.18 9.48
N ILE A 40 -11.90 5.51 9.30
CA ILE A 40 -12.81 6.40 10.06
C ILE A 40 -14.27 6.02 9.80
N LEU A 41 -14.62 5.76 8.53
CA LEU A 41 -15.97 5.34 8.13
C LEU A 41 -16.35 3.99 8.75
N HIS A 42 -15.49 2.98 8.65
CA HIS A 42 -15.80 1.64 9.15
C HIS A 42 -15.86 1.58 10.68
N VAL A 43 -15.04 2.38 11.38
CA VAL A 43 -15.17 2.55 12.83
C VAL A 43 -16.51 3.20 13.18
N SER A 44 -16.94 4.23 12.42
CA SER A 44 -18.22 4.92 12.64
C SER A 44 -19.44 4.02 12.38
N ILE A 45 -19.34 3.06 11.46
CA ILE A 45 -20.42 2.11 11.11
C ILE A 45 -20.34 0.83 11.98
N GLY A 46 -19.29 0.66 12.80
CA GLY A 46 -19.11 -0.51 13.68
C GLY A 46 -18.66 -1.78 12.96
N VAL A 47 -18.11 -1.66 11.75
CA VAL A 47 -17.62 -2.80 10.94
C VAL A 47 -16.16 -3.06 11.28
N TRP A 48 -15.93 -3.69 12.43
CA TRP A 48 -14.60 -3.90 13.00
C TRP A 48 -13.65 -4.72 12.14
N SER A 49 -14.16 -5.67 11.35
CA SER A 49 -13.34 -6.48 10.43
C SER A 49 -12.74 -5.65 9.29
N MET A 50 -13.53 -4.73 8.73
CA MET A 50 -13.06 -3.79 7.69
C MET A 50 -12.14 -2.72 8.29
N ALA A 51 -12.46 -2.21 9.48
CA ALA A 51 -11.59 -1.28 10.19
C ALA A 51 -10.21 -1.89 10.49
N ALA A 52 -10.16 -3.14 10.98
CA ALA A 52 -8.90 -3.84 11.21
C ALA A 52 -8.08 -3.98 9.92
N ARG A 53 -8.73 -4.30 8.80
CA ARG A 53 -8.08 -4.37 7.49
C ARG A 53 -7.50 -3.01 7.06
N ASP A 54 -8.29 -1.95 7.12
CA ASP A 54 -7.83 -0.60 6.72
C ASP A 54 -6.64 -0.14 7.58
N PHE A 55 -6.69 -0.44 8.88
CA PHE A 55 -5.58 -0.15 9.80
C PHE A 55 -4.29 -0.88 9.39
N ILE A 56 -4.38 -2.18 9.08
CA ILE A 56 -3.23 -2.98 8.62
C ILE A 56 -2.65 -2.41 7.32
N PHE A 57 -3.51 -2.03 6.36
CA PHE A 57 -3.06 -1.41 5.11
C PHE A 57 -2.44 -0.03 5.31
N LEU A 58 -2.91 0.74 6.28
CA LEU A 58 -2.34 2.03 6.65
C LEU A 58 -0.92 1.85 7.21
N VAL A 59 -0.71 0.87 8.10
CA VAL A 59 0.62 0.52 8.64
C VAL A 59 1.55 0.01 7.54
N LEU A 60 1.07 -0.86 6.65
CA LEU A 60 1.86 -1.36 5.52
C LEU A 60 2.23 -0.27 4.53
N ALA A 61 1.34 0.70 4.27
CA ALA A 61 1.64 1.84 3.41
C ALA A 61 2.75 2.71 4.00
N ILE A 62 2.71 2.97 5.31
CA ILE A 62 3.78 3.68 6.04
C ILE A 62 5.09 2.91 5.95
N HIS A 63 5.09 1.61 6.28
CA HIS A 63 6.27 0.76 6.21
C HIS A 63 6.85 0.68 4.78
N GLY A 64 5.98 0.64 3.75
CA GLY A 64 6.35 0.70 2.35
C GLY A 64 7.12 1.97 2.00
N ILE A 65 6.68 3.15 2.48
CA ILE A 65 7.40 4.42 2.27
C ILE A 65 8.81 4.37 2.87
N TYR A 66 8.95 3.84 4.09
CA TYR A 66 10.25 3.72 4.75
C TYR A 66 11.19 2.79 3.98
N LYS A 67 10.72 1.61 3.58
CA LYS A 67 11.53 0.64 2.83
C LYS A 67 11.88 1.12 1.42
N TRP A 68 11.00 1.89 0.79
CA TRP A 68 11.20 2.42 -0.56
C TRP A 68 12.35 3.44 -0.65
N ARG A 69 12.62 4.20 0.42
CA ARG A 69 13.75 5.14 0.46
C ARG A 69 15.11 4.42 0.41
N THR A 70 15.19 3.21 0.96
CA THR A 70 16.45 2.47 1.07
C THR A 70 16.82 1.77 -0.24
N ILE A 71 15.84 1.15 -0.91
CA ILE A 71 16.07 0.33 -2.12
C ILE A 71 16.64 1.16 -3.28
N HIS A 72 16.09 2.35 -3.55
CA HIS A 72 16.62 3.20 -4.64
C HIS A 72 18.05 3.67 -4.39
N HIS A 73 18.45 3.81 -3.14
CA HIS A 73 19.79 4.25 -2.81
C HIS A 73 20.81 3.12 -3.01
N GLU A 74 20.42 1.86 -2.75
CA GLU A 74 21.24 0.67 -3.06
C GLU A 74 21.33 0.41 -4.57
N ASP A 75 20.21 0.45 -5.31
CA ASP A 75 20.19 0.28 -6.77
C ASP A 75 21.07 1.30 -7.50
N THR A 76 21.03 2.58 -7.10
CA THR A 76 21.90 3.62 -7.69
C THR A 76 23.36 3.39 -7.38
N LYS A 77 23.69 2.94 -6.16
CA LYS A 77 25.08 2.69 -5.75
C LYS A 77 25.68 1.50 -6.50
N ASP A 78 24.93 0.41 -6.63
CA ASP A 78 25.36 -0.79 -7.36
C ASP A 78 25.63 -0.50 -8.83
N TYR A 79 24.76 0.31 -9.48
CA TYR A 79 24.96 0.73 -10.86
C TYR A 79 26.20 1.60 -11.06
N GLU A 80 26.47 2.54 -10.15
CA GLU A 80 27.70 3.34 -10.18
C GLU A 80 28.94 2.46 -9.95
N ASP A 81 28.91 1.58 -8.94
CA ASP A 81 30.01 0.66 -8.65
C ASP A 81 30.32 -0.28 -9.84
N LEU A 82 29.30 -0.75 -10.57
CA LEU A 82 29.49 -1.52 -11.80
C LEU A 82 30.09 -0.67 -12.93
N LYS A 83 29.63 0.56 -13.12
CA LYS A 83 30.06 1.45 -14.20
C LYS A 83 31.53 1.84 -14.11
N TYR A 84 32.09 1.94 -12.90
CA TYR A 84 33.49 2.31 -12.68
C TYR A 84 34.44 1.12 -12.51
N LYS A 85 33.91 -0.12 -12.60
CA LYS A 85 34.69 -1.37 -12.49
C LYS A 85 35.01 -2.01 -13.85
N ILE A 86 34.49 -1.46 -14.94
CA ILE A 86 34.73 -1.84 -16.36
C ILE A 86 35.64 -0.78 -16.99
#